data_AF-A0AAU6TE61-F1
#
_entry.id   AF-A0AAU6TE61-F1
#
_cell.length_a   1.000
_cell.length_b   1.000
_cell.length_c   1.000
_cell.angle_alpha   90.00
_cell.angle_beta   90.00
_cell.angle_gamma   90.00
#
_symmetry.space_group_name_H-M   'P 1'
#
loop_
_entity.id
_entity.type
_entity.pdbx_description
1 polymer ?
#
loop_
_entity_poly.entity_id
_entity_poly.type
_entity_poly.pdbx_seq_one_letter_code
_entity_poly.pdbx_strand_id
1 'polypeptide(L)'
;MVTSVTESMFIFIAVYAVMIWFAQSQMIALLLAALSTASSPATIIRVILEQRSSGQVTERALHLSVLNSMLAVLVFKMILGLVVFNTSGNVWDAIHISLMVLFASAGVGAVLGMMIPTLLRPTDRTTHDNTLAFTITVIGLVALTHSLKLSPIFAVLIFGIVARHRRVVLTSSQRGFGSLGELVSIFLFVFIAAKLAWGQVYAGIWLGLFILVVRQLVKAVVISIFAKLSGISWHKGWLVGLATAPMSVSIILMLEQARYRGVDLVDQLSPLIAIALMLEILGPVLSQLALRWAHEVAEPHKEV
;
A
#
# COMPACT_ATOMS: atom_id res chain seq x y z
N MET A 1 15.09 -4.23 -2.74
CA MET A 1 14.17 -5.11 -3.49
C MET A 1 14.15 -6.51 -2.91
N VAL A 2 15.29 -7.23 -2.83
CA VAL A 2 15.36 -8.59 -2.25
C VAL A 2 14.67 -8.66 -0.88
N THR A 3 14.98 -7.77 0.05
CA THR A 3 14.35 -7.75 1.39
C THR A 3 12.83 -7.68 1.34
N SER A 4 12.25 -6.82 0.49
CA SER A 4 10.79 -6.63 0.37
C SER A 4 10.11 -7.84 -0.28
N VAL A 5 10.74 -8.45 -1.28
CA VAL A 5 10.23 -9.68 -1.91
C VAL A 5 10.25 -10.82 -0.90
N THR A 6 11.35 -11.02 -0.20
CA THR A 6 11.48 -12.06 0.82
C THR A 6 10.50 -11.84 1.96
N GLU A 7 10.41 -10.61 2.50
CA GLU A 7 9.46 -10.23 3.54
C GLU A 7 8.01 -10.50 3.10
N SER A 8 7.62 -10.00 1.92
CA SER A 8 6.26 -10.20 1.40
C SER A 8 5.95 -11.69 1.19
N MET A 9 6.92 -12.47 0.70
CA MET A 9 6.77 -13.92 0.51
C MET A 9 6.58 -14.65 1.85
N PHE A 10 7.38 -14.34 2.87
CA PHE A 10 7.22 -14.96 4.19
C PHE A 10 5.93 -14.53 4.88
N ILE A 11 5.52 -13.26 4.77
CA ILE A 11 4.23 -12.81 5.31
C ILE A 11 3.10 -13.54 4.61
N PHE A 12 3.15 -13.64 3.28
CA PHE A 12 2.15 -14.35 2.50
C PHE A 12 2.03 -15.81 2.95
N ILE A 13 3.15 -16.54 3.01
CA ILE A 13 3.15 -17.95 3.43
C ILE A 13 2.65 -18.10 4.86
N ALA A 14 3.12 -17.26 5.78
CA ALA A 14 2.74 -17.34 7.18
C ALA A 14 1.23 -17.05 7.36
N VAL A 15 0.72 -15.97 6.79
CA VAL A 15 -0.70 -15.62 6.87
C VAL A 15 -1.57 -16.66 6.15
N TYR A 16 -1.13 -17.19 5.01
CA TYR A 16 -1.82 -18.29 4.34
C TYR A 16 -1.91 -19.52 5.26
N ALA A 17 -0.80 -19.93 5.88
CA ALA A 17 -0.78 -21.06 6.81
C ALA A 17 -1.71 -20.83 8.01
N VAL A 18 -1.74 -19.62 8.58
CA VAL A 18 -2.70 -19.24 9.62
C VAL A 18 -4.13 -19.42 9.12
N MET A 19 -4.46 -18.89 7.95
CA MET A 19 -5.82 -18.95 7.42
C MET A 19 -6.29 -20.38 7.19
N ILE A 20 -5.43 -21.24 6.66
CA ILE A 20 -5.72 -22.67 6.50
C ILE A 20 -5.86 -23.37 7.86
N TRP A 21 -5.04 -23.01 8.85
CA TRP A 21 -5.14 -23.57 10.20
C TRP A 21 -6.47 -23.22 10.88
N PHE A 22 -7.01 -22.03 10.61
CA PHE A 22 -8.34 -21.60 11.04
C PHE A 22 -9.48 -22.09 10.12
N ALA A 23 -9.23 -23.13 9.31
CA ALA A 23 -10.19 -23.78 8.42
C ALA A 23 -10.90 -22.83 7.43
N GLN A 24 -10.24 -21.75 7.03
CA GLN A 24 -10.77 -20.84 6.01
C GLN A 24 -10.60 -21.44 4.61
N SER A 25 -11.47 -21.07 3.67
CA SER A 25 -11.36 -21.54 2.30
C SER A 25 -10.02 -21.08 1.67
N GLN A 26 -9.44 -21.94 0.83
CA GLN A 26 -8.17 -21.66 0.17
C GLN A 26 -8.19 -20.33 -0.60
N MET A 27 -9.32 -20.02 -1.24
CA MET A 27 -9.52 -18.77 -1.96
C MET A 27 -9.38 -17.53 -1.06
N ILE A 28 -10.05 -17.54 0.09
CA ILE A 28 -9.97 -16.45 1.07
C ILE A 28 -8.57 -16.36 1.64
N ALA A 29 -7.96 -17.50 1.98
CA ALA A 29 -6.62 -17.57 2.53
C ALA A 29 -5.59 -16.92 1.61
N LEU A 30 -5.65 -17.21 0.30
CA LEU A 30 -4.77 -16.61 -0.71
C LEU A 30 -4.98 -15.10 -0.85
N LEU A 31 -6.24 -14.65 -0.93
CA LEU A 31 -6.58 -13.23 -1.07
C LEU A 31 -6.17 -12.43 0.18
N LEU A 32 -6.47 -12.93 1.38
CA LEU A 32 -6.10 -12.27 2.63
C LEU A 32 -4.59 -12.26 2.82
N ALA A 33 -3.90 -13.38 2.56
CA ALA A 33 -2.45 -13.44 2.61
C ALA A 33 -1.80 -12.38 1.71
N ALA A 34 -2.31 -12.20 0.48
CA ALA A 34 -1.83 -11.17 -0.43
C ALA A 34 -2.01 -9.75 0.15
N LEU A 35 -3.20 -9.44 0.66
CA LEU A 35 -3.51 -8.12 1.21
C LEU A 35 -2.72 -7.81 2.48
N SER A 36 -2.47 -8.81 3.34
CA SER A 36 -1.71 -8.66 4.57
C SER A 36 -0.24 -8.27 4.36
N THR A 37 0.32 -8.51 3.17
CA THR A 37 1.69 -8.07 2.83
C THR A 37 1.81 -6.55 2.72
N ALA A 38 0.70 -5.83 2.46
CA ALA A 38 0.73 -4.40 2.17
C ALA A 38 1.12 -3.55 3.40
N SER A 39 1.93 -2.53 3.16
CA SER A 39 2.30 -1.49 4.14
C SER A 39 1.96 -0.11 3.58
N SER A 40 1.47 0.82 4.39
CA SER A 40 1.06 2.16 3.90
C SER A 40 2.24 3.12 3.81
N PRO A 41 2.68 3.56 2.61
CA PRO A 41 3.67 4.61 2.49
C PRO A 41 3.11 5.99 2.90
N ALA A 42 1.82 6.23 2.65
CA ALA A 42 1.17 7.50 2.97
C ALA A 42 1.16 7.78 4.49
N THR A 43 0.83 6.77 5.29
CA THR A 43 0.83 6.86 6.75
C THR A 43 2.25 7.08 7.28
N ILE A 44 3.24 6.38 6.73
CA ILE A 44 4.65 6.56 7.10
C ILE A 44 5.13 7.97 6.74
N ILE A 45 4.82 8.49 5.54
CA ILE A 45 5.17 9.87 5.13
C ILE A 45 4.59 10.88 6.11
N ARG A 46 3.32 10.71 6.51
CA ARG A 46 2.66 11.60 7.48
C ARG A 46 3.42 11.60 8.81
N VAL A 47 3.75 10.43 9.34
CA VAL A 47 4.53 10.28 10.58
C VAL A 47 5.91 10.92 10.46
N ILE A 48 6.60 10.71 9.33
CA ILE A 48 7.91 11.32 9.05
C ILE A 48 7.83 12.84 9.04
N LEU A 49 6.81 13.40 8.38
CA LEU A 49 6.62 14.85 8.30
C LEU A 49 6.28 15.45 9.68
N GLU A 50 5.43 14.78 10.45
CA GLU A 50 5.03 15.19 11.80
C GLU A 50 6.22 15.21 12.77
N GLN A 51 7.08 14.19 12.71
CA GLN A 51 8.28 14.08 13.55
C GLN A 51 9.53 14.73 12.94
N ARG A 52 9.43 15.28 11.73
CA ARG A 52 10.56 15.75 10.91
C ARG A 52 11.69 14.73 10.86
N SER A 53 11.33 13.46 10.69
CA SER A 53 12.30 12.37 10.79
C SER A 53 13.20 12.26 9.58
N SER A 54 14.47 11.96 9.80
CA SER A 54 15.44 11.75 8.73
C SER A 54 16.53 10.78 9.17
N GLY A 55 16.78 9.76 8.35
CA GLY A 55 17.84 8.79 8.61
C GLY A 55 17.64 7.47 7.86
N GLN A 56 18.40 6.46 8.28
CA GLN A 56 18.45 5.16 7.62
C GLN A 56 17.16 4.36 7.83
N VAL A 57 16.59 4.36 9.03
CA VAL A 57 15.33 3.64 9.33
C VAL A 57 14.18 4.28 8.57
N THR A 58 14.13 5.61 8.57
CA THR A 58 13.17 6.44 7.86
C THR A 58 13.13 6.12 6.36
N GLU A 59 14.27 6.24 5.67
CA GLU A 59 14.38 5.99 4.22
C GLU A 59 14.04 4.52 3.90
N ARG A 60 14.52 3.57 4.71
CA ARG A 60 14.27 2.14 4.47
C ARG A 60 12.80 1.78 4.67
N ALA A 61 12.15 2.30 5.71
CA ALA A 61 10.73 2.08 5.95
C ALA A 61 9.87 2.62 4.80
N LEU A 62 10.19 3.82 4.30
CA LEU A 62 9.57 4.40 3.12
C LEU A 62 9.72 3.50 1.89
N HIS A 63 10.95 3.09 1.59
CA HIS A 63 11.26 2.26 0.42
C HIS A 63 10.60 0.88 0.48
N LEU A 64 10.67 0.20 1.62
CA LEU A 64 10.02 -1.11 1.81
C LEU A 64 8.51 -0.99 1.74
N SER A 65 7.92 0.06 2.33
CA SER A 65 6.47 0.24 2.34
C SER A 65 5.88 0.42 0.94
N VAL A 66 6.54 1.21 0.09
CA VAL A 66 6.15 1.34 -1.33
C VAL A 66 6.22 -0.01 -2.04
N LEU A 67 7.34 -0.74 -1.91
CA LEU A 67 7.52 -2.02 -2.58
C LEU A 67 6.51 -3.08 -2.10
N ASN A 68 6.27 -3.17 -0.79
CA ASN A 68 5.30 -4.11 -0.22
C ASN A 68 3.87 -3.80 -0.69
N SER A 69 3.49 -2.52 -0.74
CA SER A 69 2.19 -2.12 -1.32
C SER A 69 2.06 -2.51 -2.79
N MET A 70 3.11 -2.31 -3.60
CA MET A 70 3.09 -2.72 -5.01
C MET A 70 2.97 -4.24 -5.16
N LEU A 71 3.76 -5.01 -4.41
CA LEU A 71 3.74 -6.47 -4.42
C LEU A 71 2.37 -7.00 -3.99
N ALA A 72 1.77 -6.42 -2.94
CA ALA A 72 0.42 -6.77 -2.51
C ALA A 72 -0.60 -6.55 -3.63
N VAL A 73 -0.53 -5.40 -4.32
CA VAL A 73 -1.43 -5.09 -5.43
C VAL A 73 -1.30 -6.11 -6.57
N LEU A 74 -0.06 -6.44 -6.92
CA LEU A 74 0.28 -7.37 -7.99
C LEU A 74 -0.20 -8.80 -7.66
N VAL A 75 0.19 -9.31 -6.49
CA VAL A 75 -0.11 -10.68 -6.06
C VAL A 75 -1.61 -10.87 -5.90
N PHE A 76 -2.32 -9.92 -5.26
CA PHE A 76 -3.77 -10.02 -5.12
C PHE A 76 -4.48 -9.98 -6.47
N LYS A 77 -4.06 -9.13 -7.41
CA LYS A 77 -4.69 -9.10 -8.74
C LYS A 77 -4.47 -10.38 -9.53
N MET A 78 -3.28 -10.97 -9.41
CA MET A 78 -2.99 -12.28 -10.01
C MET A 78 -3.91 -13.36 -9.41
N ILE A 79 -4.05 -13.41 -8.09
CA ILE A 79 -4.93 -14.38 -7.41
C ILE A 79 -6.40 -14.12 -7.75
N LEU A 80 -6.86 -12.88 -7.72
CA LEU A 80 -8.24 -12.53 -8.06
C LEU A 80 -8.55 -12.89 -9.52
N GLY A 81 -7.62 -12.64 -10.44
CA GLY A 81 -7.73 -13.07 -11.83
C GLY A 81 -7.85 -14.59 -11.93
N LEU A 82 -6.94 -15.33 -11.29
CA LEU A 82 -7.01 -16.79 -11.24
C LEU A 82 -8.36 -17.29 -10.72
N VAL A 83 -8.86 -16.73 -9.63
CA VAL A 83 -10.14 -17.11 -9.02
C VAL A 83 -11.32 -16.86 -9.96
N VAL A 84 -11.39 -15.67 -10.58
CA VAL A 84 -12.51 -15.29 -11.45
C VAL A 84 -12.49 -16.06 -12.77
N PHE A 85 -11.30 -16.36 -13.31
CA PHE A 85 -11.14 -17.07 -14.58
C PHE A 85 -11.06 -18.59 -14.44
N ASN A 86 -10.87 -19.15 -13.24
CA ASN A 86 -10.97 -20.60 -13.03
C ASN A 86 -12.39 -21.11 -13.34
N THR A 87 -13.40 -20.24 -13.24
CA THR A 87 -14.77 -20.51 -13.68
C THR A 87 -14.89 -20.69 -15.21
N SER A 88 -13.89 -20.25 -15.99
CA SER A 88 -13.85 -20.30 -17.46
C SER A 88 -13.13 -21.51 -18.05
N GLY A 89 -12.49 -22.36 -17.22
CA GLY A 89 -11.96 -23.67 -17.63
C GLY A 89 -10.49 -23.75 -18.06
N ASN A 90 -9.73 -22.64 -18.16
CA ASN A 90 -8.29 -22.69 -18.47
C ASN A 90 -7.45 -21.75 -17.58
N VAL A 91 -6.66 -22.34 -16.67
CA VAL A 91 -5.77 -21.64 -15.74
C VAL A 91 -4.66 -20.86 -16.48
N TRP A 92 -4.21 -21.36 -17.64
CA TRP A 92 -3.15 -20.72 -18.42
C TRP A 92 -3.61 -19.38 -19.00
N ASP A 93 -4.82 -19.33 -19.53
CA ASP A 93 -5.42 -18.11 -20.09
C ASP A 93 -5.66 -17.07 -19.00
N ALA A 94 -6.10 -17.51 -17.81
CA ALA A 94 -6.28 -16.65 -16.65
C ALA A 94 -4.98 -15.92 -16.23
N ILE A 95 -3.86 -16.65 -16.22
CA ILE A 95 -2.54 -16.09 -15.89
C ILE A 95 -2.12 -15.10 -16.97
N HIS A 96 -2.21 -15.47 -18.24
CA HIS A 96 -1.83 -14.60 -19.36
C HIS A 96 -2.62 -13.29 -19.36
N ILE A 97 -3.95 -13.36 -19.21
CA ILE A 97 -4.81 -12.17 -19.18
C ILE A 97 -4.45 -11.28 -17.99
N SER A 98 -4.30 -11.85 -16.80
CA SER A 98 -3.94 -11.10 -15.59
C SER A 98 -2.59 -10.41 -15.73
N LEU A 99 -1.62 -11.10 -16.33
CA LEU A 99 -0.28 -10.58 -16.55
C LEU A 99 -0.27 -9.47 -17.61
N MET A 100 -1.00 -9.64 -18.71
CA MET A 100 -1.17 -8.59 -19.72
C MET A 100 -1.84 -7.34 -19.13
N VAL A 101 -2.89 -7.50 -18.30
CA VAL A 101 -3.54 -6.39 -17.62
C VAL A 101 -2.56 -5.66 -16.70
N LEU A 102 -1.72 -6.38 -15.96
CA LEU A 102 -0.70 -5.77 -15.10
C LEU A 102 0.35 -5.00 -15.91
N PHE A 103 0.90 -5.59 -16.97
CA PHE A 103 1.91 -4.94 -17.81
C PHE A 103 1.34 -3.75 -18.58
N ALA A 104 0.14 -3.85 -19.13
CA ALA A 104 -0.53 -2.73 -19.79
C ALA A 104 -0.81 -1.59 -18.79
N SER A 105 -1.27 -1.91 -17.57
CA SER A 105 -1.45 -0.90 -16.50
C SER A 105 -0.14 -0.20 -16.15
N ALA A 106 0.95 -0.95 -16.02
CA ALA A 106 2.28 -0.40 -15.76
C ALA A 106 2.78 0.46 -16.93
N GLY A 107 2.56 0.02 -18.17
CA GLY A 107 2.92 0.77 -19.37
C GLY A 107 2.22 2.12 -19.42
N VAL A 108 0.90 2.17 -19.25
CA VAL A 108 0.13 3.42 -19.25
C VAL A 108 0.59 4.35 -18.12
N GLY A 109 0.78 3.82 -16.91
CA GLY A 109 1.30 4.58 -15.77
C GLY A 109 2.71 5.14 -16.01
N ALA A 110 3.61 4.31 -16.57
CA ALA A 110 4.98 4.70 -16.86
C ALA A 110 5.06 5.78 -17.95
N VAL A 111 4.28 5.62 -19.03
CA VAL A 111 4.22 6.60 -20.13
C VAL A 111 3.76 7.95 -19.60
N LEU A 112 2.63 8.02 -18.88
CA LEU A 112 2.16 9.27 -18.30
C LEU A 112 3.13 9.84 -17.25
N GLY A 113 3.79 8.98 -16.47
CA GLY A 113 4.81 9.39 -15.51
C GLY A 113 6.09 9.93 -16.17
N MET A 114 6.41 9.48 -17.39
CA MET A 114 7.50 10.05 -18.18
C MET A 114 7.11 11.38 -18.82
N MET A 115 5.83 11.56 -19.18
CA MET A 115 5.29 12.77 -19.81
C MET A 115 4.98 13.88 -18.81
N ILE A 116 4.78 13.58 -17.52
CA ILE A 116 4.39 14.61 -16.53
C ILE A 116 5.36 15.80 -16.44
N PRO A 117 6.70 15.66 -16.51
CA PRO A 117 7.60 16.81 -16.45
C PRO A 117 7.43 17.71 -17.69
N THR A 118 7.14 17.14 -18.85
CA THR A 118 6.87 17.90 -20.08
C THR A 118 5.49 18.57 -20.06
N LEU A 119 4.52 17.96 -19.40
CA LEU A 119 3.17 18.51 -19.25
C LEU A 119 3.11 19.66 -18.24
N LEU A 120 3.97 19.63 -17.21
CA LEU A 120 4.04 20.67 -16.17
C LEU A 120 4.96 21.85 -16.55
N ARG A 121 5.95 21.65 -17.44
CA ARG A 121 6.90 22.69 -17.91
C ARG A 121 6.25 23.97 -18.49
N PRO A 122 5.19 23.92 -19.31
CA PRO A 122 4.58 25.13 -19.88
C PRO A 122 3.83 25.96 -18.82
N THR A 123 3.34 25.32 -17.76
CA THR A 123 2.48 25.93 -16.74
C THR A 123 3.27 26.66 -15.64
N ASP A 124 4.56 26.33 -15.45
CA ASP A 124 5.50 27.08 -14.59
C ASP A 124 5.65 28.57 -14.98
N ARG A 125 5.24 28.97 -16.19
CA ARG A 125 5.25 30.37 -16.65
C ARG A 125 4.02 31.17 -16.21
N THR A 126 2.97 30.51 -15.75
CA THR A 126 1.76 31.16 -15.23
C THR A 126 1.74 31.06 -13.72
N THR A 127 1.44 32.16 -13.04
CA THR A 127 1.36 32.31 -11.57
C THR A 127 0.31 31.41 -10.88
N HIS A 128 -0.25 30.42 -11.58
CA HIS A 128 -1.22 29.47 -11.05
C HIS A 128 -0.54 28.17 -10.62
N ASP A 129 -0.90 27.72 -9.42
CA ASP A 129 -0.47 26.47 -8.80
C ASP A 129 -0.68 25.28 -9.76
N ASN A 130 0.40 24.63 -10.20
CA ASN A 130 0.43 23.47 -11.11
C ASN A 130 -0.33 22.23 -10.57
N THR A 131 -1.02 22.36 -9.44
CA THR A 131 -1.90 21.37 -8.81
C THR A 131 -3.00 20.93 -9.76
N LEU A 132 -3.65 21.84 -10.48
CA LEU A 132 -4.75 21.47 -11.38
C LEU A 132 -4.30 20.54 -12.52
N ALA A 133 -3.17 20.83 -13.17
CA ALA A 133 -2.63 20.00 -14.25
C ALA A 133 -2.24 18.59 -13.76
N PHE A 134 -1.63 18.52 -12.57
CA PHE A 134 -1.32 17.25 -11.93
C PHE A 134 -2.59 16.45 -11.58
N THR A 135 -3.59 17.11 -10.98
CA THR A 135 -4.89 16.50 -10.64
C THR A 135 -5.59 15.94 -11.88
N ILE A 136 -5.69 16.73 -12.95
CA ILE A 136 -6.32 16.31 -14.22
C ILE A 136 -5.57 15.12 -14.82
N THR A 137 -4.22 15.11 -14.76
CA THR A 137 -3.44 13.98 -15.28
C THR A 137 -3.73 12.69 -14.50
N VAL A 138 -3.80 12.76 -13.17
CA VAL A 138 -4.10 11.59 -12.33
C VAL A 138 -5.54 11.11 -12.55
N ILE A 139 -6.52 12.01 -12.59
CA ILE A 139 -7.93 11.67 -12.88
C ILE A 139 -8.05 11.05 -14.28
N GLY A 140 -7.39 11.64 -15.28
CA GLY A 140 -7.33 11.11 -16.64
C GLY A 140 -6.70 9.74 -16.72
N LEU A 141 -5.60 9.50 -15.99
CA LEU A 141 -4.97 8.19 -15.87
C LEU A 141 -5.94 7.14 -15.28
N VAL A 142 -6.64 7.50 -14.21
CA VAL A 142 -7.63 6.61 -13.58
C VAL A 142 -8.80 6.33 -14.54
N ALA A 143 -9.33 7.34 -15.21
CA ALA A 143 -10.42 7.19 -16.17
C ALA A 143 -10.03 6.33 -17.38
N LEU A 144 -8.84 6.57 -17.94
CA LEU A 144 -8.30 5.80 -19.06
C LEU A 144 -8.09 4.34 -18.69
N THR A 145 -7.44 4.08 -17.55
CA THR A 145 -7.19 2.71 -17.09
C THR A 145 -8.48 1.99 -16.74
N HIS A 146 -9.48 2.68 -16.19
CA HIS A 146 -10.80 2.12 -15.95
C HIS A 146 -11.51 1.74 -17.26
N SER A 147 -11.51 2.64 -18.27
CA SER A 147 -12.11 2.39 -19.58
C SER A 147 -11.47 1.19 -20.30
N LEU A 148 -10.14 1.04 -20.18
CA LEU A 148 -9.38 -0.07 -20.76
C LEU A 148 -9.46 -1.38 -19.95
N LYS A 149 -10.30 -1.44 -18.88
CA LYS A 149 -10.38 -2.56 -17.93
C LYS A 149 -9.03 -2.93 -17.30
N LEU A 150 -8.12 -1.96 -17.21
CA LEU A 150 -6.82 -2.10 -16.57
C LEU A 150 -6.93 -1.93 -15.05
N SER A 151 -5.79 -1.87 -14.37
CA SER A 151 -5.67 -1.64 -12.94
C SER A 151 -5.34 -0.16 -12.65
N PRO A 152 -6.32 0.67 -12.25
CA PRO A 152 -6.03 2.07 -11.94
C PRO A 152 -5.04 2.22 -10.79
N ILE A 153 -5.19 1.42 -9.73
CA ILE A 153 -4.31 1.46 -8.56
C ILE A 153 -2.85 1.18 -8.96
N PHE A 154 -2.63 0.14 -9.76
CA PHE A 154 -1.28 -0.23 -10.18
C PHE A 154 -0.67 0.80 -11.14
N ALA A 155 -1.47 1.32 -12.07
CA ALA A 155 -1.02 2.35 -13.00
C ALA A 155 -0.65 3.66 -12.29
N VAL A 156 -1.45 4.11 -11.32
CA VAL A 156 -1.18 5.31 -10.51
C VAL A 156 0.07 5.12 -9.63
N LEU A 157 0.29 3.92 -9.09
CA LEU A 157 1.53 3.59 -8.35
C LEU A 157 2.77 3.70 -9.25
N ILE A 158 2.72 3.08 -10.44
CA ILE A 158 3.83 3.16 -11.40
C ILE A 158 4.05 4.59 -11.86
N PHE A 159 2.98 5.34 -12.16
CA PHE A 159 3.03 6.76 -12.45
C PHE A 159 3.77 7.55 -11.37
N GLY A 160 3.40 7.36 -10.09
CA GLY A 160 4.04 8.05 -8.97
C GLY A 160 5.53 7.73 -8.83
N ILE A 161 5.92 6.47 -9.05
CA ILE A 161 7.33 6.04 -9.00
C ILE A 161 8.14 6.66 -10.14
N VAL A 162 7.62 6.62 -11.37
CA VAL A 162 8.29 7.22 -12.53
C VAL A 162 8.40 8.74 -12.37
N ALA A 163 7.32 9.40 -11.92
CA ALA A 163 7.33 10.84 -11.66
C ALA A 163 8.38 11.22 -10.60
N ARG A 164 8.49 10.44 -9.51
CA ARG A 164 9.53 10.65 -8.48
C ARG A 164 10.93 10.42 -9.03
N HIS A 165 11.14 9.36 -9.82
CA HIS A 165 12.45 9.06 -10.42
C HIS A 165 12.93 10.17 -11.36
N ARG A 166 12.00 10.85 -12.03
CA ARG A 166 12.28 12.00 -12.90
C ARG A 166 12.48 13.31 -12.12
N ARG A 167 12.58 13.25 -10.77
CA ARG A 167 12.78 14.39 -9.86
C ARG A 167 11.74 15.50 -10.03
N VAL A 168 10.49 15.14 -10.30
CA VAL A 168 9.39 16.11 -10.34
C VAL A 168 9.21 16.66 -8.93
N VAL A 169 9.62 17.91 -8.71
CA VAL A 169 9.43 18.60 -7.44
C VAL A 169 7.99 19.08 -7.41
N LEU A 170 7.15 18.32 -6.71
CA LEU A 170 5.77 18.72 -6.48
C LEU A 170 5.73 19.69 -5.30
N THR A 171 5.07 20.84 -5.41
CA THR A 171 4.73 21.70 -4.26
C THR A 171 3.82 20.97 -3.27
N SER A 172 3.75 21.47 -2.04
CA SER A 172 2.91 20.87 -0.99
C SER A 172 1.42 20.77 -1.39
N SER A 173 0.92 21.79 -2.12
CA SER A 173 -0.41 21.80 -2.74
C SER A 173 -0.60 20.67 -3.74
N GLN A 174 0.38 20.46 -4.64
CA GLN A 174 0.33 19.41 -5.65
C GLN A 174 0.34 18.00 -5.04
N ARG A 175 1.13 17.77 -3.98
CA ARG A 175 1.19 16.47 -3.29
C ARG A 175 -0.13 16.10 -2.61
N GLY A 176 -0.88 17.10 -2.16
CA GLY A 176 -2.17 16.94 -1.51
C GLY A 176 -3.38 17.23 -2.39
N PHE A 177 -3.21 17.44 -3.71
CA PHE A 177 -4.27 17.88 -4.62
C PHE A 177 -5.01 19.16 -4.15
N GLY A 178 -4.36 20.02 -3.35
CA GLY A 178 -4.94 21.22 -2.75
C GLY A 178 -6.26 20.96 -2.00
N SER A 179 -7.20 21.90 -2.09
CA SER A 179 -8.54 21.78 -1.51
C SER A 179 -9.34 20.58 -2.04
N LEU A 180 -9.07 20.16 -3.28
CA LEU A 180 -9.69 18.98 -3.89
C LEU A 180 -9.28 17.70 -3.14
N GLY A 181 -8.01 17.56 -2.77
CA GLY A 181 -7.57 16.39 -2.02
C GLY A 181 -8.05 16.38 -0.58
N GLU A 182 -8.21 17.55 0.07
CA GLU A 182 -8.85 17.64 1.38
C GLU A 182 -10.30 17.12 1.32
N LEU A 183 -11.07 17.58 0.33
CA LEU A 183 -12.45 17.16 0.12
C LEU A 183 -12.55 15.66 -0.21
N VAL A 184 -11.71 15.15 -1.12
CA VAL A 184 -11.63 13.71 -1.45
C VAL A 184 -11.20 12.88 -0.24
N SER A 185 -10.28 13.38 0.58
CA SER A 185 -9.84 12.71 1.80
C SER A 185 -10.99 12.59 2.80
N ILE A 186 -11.79 13.65 3.00
CA ILE A 186 -12.98 13.59 3.86
C ILE A 186 -13.94 12.52 3.34
N PHE A 187 -14.24 12.51 2.03
CA PHE A 187 -15.10 11.48 1.44
C PHE A 187 -14.53 10.07 1.58
N LEU A 188 -13.21 9.90 1.44
CA LEU A 188 -12.54 8.62 1.63
C LEU A 188 -12.69 8.13 3.07
N PHE A 189 -12.43 9.00 4.07
CA PHE A 189 -12.59 8.64 5.47
C PHE A 189 -14.04 8.29 5.80
N VAL A 190 -15.01 9.08 5.34
CA VAL A 190 -16.44 8.79 5.53
C VAL A 190 -16.83 7.49 4.85
N PHE A 191 -16.34 7.23 3.63
CA PHE A 191 -16.59 5.98 2.92
C PHE A 191 -16.04 4.76 3.67
N ILE A 192 -14.81 4.85 4.19
CA ILE A 192 -14.20 3.79 5.00
C ILE A 192 -15.03 3.54 6.26
N ALA A 193 -15.42 4.60 6.97
CA ALA A 193 -16.23 4.51 8.18
C ALA A 193 -17.62 3.93 7.91
N ALA A 194 -18.27 4.32 6.81
CA ALA A 194 -19.59 3.83 6.42
C ALA A 194 -19.59 2.35 6.00
N LYS A 195 -18.45 1.83 5.52
CA LYS A 195 -18.27 0.42 5.18
C LYS A 195 -17.93 -0.46 6.37
N LEU A 196 -17.71 0.13 7.55
CA LEU A 196 -17.33 -0.59 8.74
C LEU A 196 -18.54 -1.26 9.40
N ALA A 197 -18.71 -2.55 9.16
CA ALA A 197 -19.68 -3.35 9.88
C ALA A 197 -19.09 -3.82 11.22
N TRP A 198 -19.46 -3.18 12.33
CA TRP A 198 -18.95 -3.52 13.67
C TRP A 198 -19.10 -5.00 14.02
N GLY A 199 -20.18 -5.65 13.57
CA GLY A 199 -20.36 -7.09 13.76
C GLY A 199 -19.26 -7.95 13.12
N GLN A 200 -18.77 -7.56 11.94
CA GLN A 200 -17.66 -8.24 11.26
C GLN A 200 -16.33 -7.99 11.96
N VAL A 201 -16.13 -6.79 12.50
CA VAL A 201 -14.92 -6.48 13.29
C VAL A 201 -14.83 -7.40 14.51
N TYR A 202 -15.93 -7.57 15.24
CA TYR A 202 -15.96 -8.47 16.41
C TYR A 202 -15.77 -9.94 16.01
N ALA A 203 -16.42 -10.40 14.94
CA ALA A 203 -16.26 -11.77 14.44
C ALA A 203 -14.82 -12.07 14.00
N GLY A 204 -14.14 -11.08 13.41
CA GLY A 204 -12.78 -11.21 12.90
C GLY A 204 -11.68 -10.88 13.91
N ILE A 205 -12.00 -10.43 15.14
CA ILE A 205 -11.02 -9.78 16.02
C ILE A 205 -9.86 -10.69 16.41
N TRP A 206 -10.14 -11.95 16.76
CA TRP A 206 -9.14 -12.92 17.19
C TRP A 206 -8.22 -13.33 16.05
N LEU A 207 -8.80 -13.64 14.89
CA LEU A 207 -8.04 -14.01 13.71
C LEU A 207 -7.22 -12.81 13.21
N GLY A 208 -7.83 -11.61 13.20
CA GLY A 208 -7.16 -10.35 12.85
C GLY A 208 -5.97 -10.03 13.76
N LEU A 209 -6.12 -10.22 15.09
CA LEU A 209 -5.03 -10.06 16.04
C LEU A 209 -3.90 -11.07 15.78
N PHE A 210 -4.24 -12.33 15.50
CA PHE A 210 -3.24 -13.36 15.20
C PHE A 210 -2.48 -13.04 13.90
N ILE A 211 -3.18 -12.63 12.83
CA ILE A 211 -2.55 -12.14 11.60
C ILE A 211 -1.64 -10.95 11.89
N LEU A 212 -2.09 -9.99 12.73
CA LEU A 212 -1.29 -8.82 13.10
C LEU A 212 0.02 -9.25 13.74
N VAL A 213 -0.03 -10.09 14.76
CA VAL A 213 1.16 -10.56 15.48
C VAL A 213 2.10 -11.31 14.54
N VAL A 214 1.59 -12.28 13.77
CA VAL A 214 2.39 -13.05 12.81
C VAL A 214 3.04 -12.14 11.78
N ARG A 215 2.27 -11.22 11.19
CA ARG A 215 2.78 -10.23 10.24
C ARG A 215 3.91 -9.39 10.85
N GLN A 216 3.70 -8.85 12.04
CA GLN A 216 4.70 -8.00 12.69
C GLN A 216 5.97 -8.78 13.05
N LEU A 217 5.85 -10.02 13.52
CA LEU A 217 7.00 -10.87 13.82
C LEU A 217 7.80 -11.21 12.55
N VAL A 218 7.11 -11.62 11.47
CA VAL A 218 7.79 -11.93 10.20
C VAL A 218 8.52 -10.71 9.66
N LYS A 219 7.89 -9.53 9.67
CA LYS A 219 8.52 -8.27 9.26
C LYS A 219 9.80 -7.99 10.03
N ALA A 220 9.67 -8.00 11.36
CA ALA A 220 10.77 -7.76 12.26
C ALA A 220 11.94 -8.73 12.02
N VAL A 221 11.66 -10.04 11.95
CA VAL A 221 12.69 -11.07 11.77
C VAL A 221 13.35 -10.96 10.40
N VAL A 222 12.57 -10.94 9.32
CA VAL A 222 13.12 -10.92 7.96
C VAL A 222 13.92 -9.64 7.71
N ILE A 223 13.40 -8.46 8.08
CA ILE A 223 14.11 -7.20 7.86
C ILE A 223 15.38 -7.15 8.73
N SER A 224 15.37 -7.70 9.93
CA SER A 224 16.56 -7.79 10.79
C SER A 224 17.62 -8.72 10.21
N ILE A 225 17.24 -9.89 9.67
CA ILE A 225 18.16 -10.82 8.99
C ILE A 225 18.88 -10.12 7.83
N PHE A 226 18.13 -9.36 7.03
CA PHE A 226 18.68 -8.63 5.90
C PHE A 226 19.28 -7.25 6.26
N ALA A 227 19.30 -6.88 7.55
CA ALA A 227 19.82 -5.60 8.03
C ALA A 227 21.31 -5.42 7.69
N LYS A 228 22.12 -6.45 8.00
CA LYS A 228 23.58 -6.44 7.75
C LYS A 228 23.88 -6.35 6.25
N LEU A 229 23.16 -7.10 5.42
CA LEU A 229 23.30 -7.02 3.95
C LEU A 229 22.91 -5.64 3.40
N SER A 230 22.05 -4.92 4.12
CA SER A 230 21.58 -3.58 3.75
C SER A 230 22.40 -2.44 4.37
N GLY A 231 23.50 -2.76 5.07
CA GLY A 231 24.38 -1.78 5.70
C GLY A 231 23.83 -1.12 6.97
N ILE A 232 22.83 -1.72 7.62
CA ILE A 232 22.26 -1.23 8.88
C ILE A 232 22.44 -2.26 10.01
N SER A 233 22.45 -1.80 11.27
CA SER A 233 22.57 -2.70 12.42
C SER A 233 21.31 -3.54 12.60
N TRP A 234 21.44 -4.69 13.27
CA TRP A 234 20.31 -5.57 13.59
C TRP A 234 19.20 -4.82 14.34
N HIS A 235 19.58 -3.97 15.30
CA HIS A 235 18.66 -3.11 16.04
C HIS A 235 17.86 -2.19 15.12
N LYS A 236 18.53 -1.53 14.15
CA LYS A 236 17.84 -0.69 13.15
C LYS A 236 16.95 -1.53 12.23
N GLY A 237 17.34 -2.76 11.89
CA GLY A 237 16.51 -3.69 11.12
C GLY A 237 15.18 -4.01 11.81
N TRP A 238 15.22 -4.29 13.12
CA TRP A 238 14.02 -4.49 13.93
C TRP A 238 13.12 -3.25 13.92
N LEU A 239 13.72 -2.06 14.10
CA LEU A 239 12.98 -0.80 14.06
C LEU A 239 12.34 -0.52 12.69
N VAL A 240 12.99 -0.89 11.58
CA VAL A 240 12.36 -0.80 10.25
C VAL A 240 11.15 -1.72 10.13
N GLY A 241 11.22 -2.94 10.67
CA GLY A 241 10.06 -3.84 10.72
C GLY A 241 8.89 -3.27 11.52
N LEU A 242 9.19 -2.57 12.62
CA LEU A 242 8.18 -1.87 13.42
C LEU A 242 7.64 -0.62 12.70
N ALA A 243 8.50 0.14 12.03
CA ALA A 243 8.13 1.35 11.29
C ALA A 243 7.26 1.07 10.07
N THR A 244 7.31 -0.15 9.53
CA THR A 244 6.45 -0.59 8.42
C THR A 244 5.15 -1.25 8.88
N ALA A 245 4.78 -1.10 10.17
CA ALA A 245 3.52 -1.60 10.71
C ALA A 245 2.26 -1.11 9.98
N PRO A 246 2.10 0.19 9.61
CA PRO A 246 0.87 0.71 9.02
C PRO A 246 0.37 -0.12 7.85
N MET A 247 -0.93 -0.35 7.79
CA MET A 247 -1.57 -1.15 6.74
C MET A 247 -2.04 -0.24 5.60
N SER A 248 -1.86 -0.68 4.34
CA SER A 248 -2.18 0.16 3.19
C SER A 248 -3.69 0.31 2.96
N VAL A 249 -4.15 1.54 2.75
CA VAL A 249 -5.55 1.86 2.39
C VAL A 249 -5.96 1.22 1.05
N SER A 250 -5.00 0.87 0.19
CA SER A 250 -5.26 0.19 -1.08
C SER A 250 -6.07 -1.10 -0.90
N ILE A 251 -5.97 -1.75 0.25
CA ILE A 251 -6.71 -2.97 0.58
C ILE A 251 -8.21 -2.77 0.45
N ILE A 252 -8.75 -1.67 0.97
CA ILE A 252 -10.19 -1.40 0.95
C ILE A 252 -10.68 -1.26 -0.50
N LEU A 253 -9.93 -0.55 -1.34
CA LEU A 253 -10.25 -0.41 -2.77
C LEU A 253 -10.15 -1.74 -3.52
N MET A 254 -9.21 -2.61 -3.13
CA MET A 254 -9.03 -3.92 -3.76
C MET A 254 -10.11 -4.91 -3.36
N LEU A 255 -10.57 -4.86 -2.11
CA LEU A 255 -11.75 -5.61 -1.66
C LEU A 255 -13.02 -5.18 -2.38
N GLU A 256 -13.23 -3.88 -2.54
CA GLU A 256 -14.36 -3.34 -3.28
C GLU A 256 -14.33 -3.82 -4.75
N GLN A 257 -13.17 -3.79 -5.40
CA GLN A 257 -13.00 -4.30 -6.77
C GLN A 257 -13.24 -5.82 -6.90
N ALA A 258 -12.96 -6.60 -5.86
CA ALA A 258 -13.28 -8.03 -5.85
C ALA A 258 -14.79 -8.24 -5.74
N ARG A 259 -15.49 -7.46 -4.90
CA ARG A 259 -16.95 -7.51 -4.76
C ARG A 259 -17.66 -7.17 -6.07
N TYR A 260 -17.22 -6.14 -6.79
CA TYR A 260 -17.76 -5.79 -8.11
C TYR A 260 -17.58 -6.88 -9.17
N ARG A 261 -16.61 -7.80 -8.99
CA ARG A 261 -16.40 -8.95 -9.89
C ARG A 261 -17.16 -10.21 -9.45
N GLY A 262 -18.11 -10.08 -8.52
CA GLY A 262 -18.95 -11.19 -8.07
C GLY A 262 -18.30 -12.10 -7.04
N VAL A 263 -17.12 -11.75 -6.52
CA VAL A 263 -16.50 -12.48 -5.41
C VAL A 263 -17.02 -11.86 -4.11
N ASP A 264 -18.15 -12.40 -3.62
CA ASP A 264 -18.78 -11.90 -2.40
C ASP A 264 -18.03 -12.41 -1.17
N LEU A 265 -17.04 -11.62 -0.77
CA LEU A 265 -16.12 -11.94 0.33
C LEU A 265 -16.53 -11.26 1.64
N VAL A 266 -17.66 -10.56 1.68
CA VAL A 266 -18.01 -9.60 2.74
C VAL A 266 -17.93 -10.21 4.15
N ASP A 267 -18.43 -11.42 4.37
CA ASP A 267 -18.36 -12.08 5.69
C ASP A 267 -16.99 -12.70 6.01
N GLN A 268 -16.25 -13.08 4.97
CA GLN A 268 -14.97 -13.79 5.05
C GLN A 268 -13.77 -12.84 5.18
N LEU A 269 -13.98 -11.54 5.02
CA LEU A 269 -12.96 -10.48 5.17
C LEU A 269 -12.95 -9.86 6.56
N SER A 270 -13.84 -10.29 7.45
CA SER A 270 -13.92 -9.88 8.85
C SER A 270 -12.55 -9.74 9.53
N PRO A 271 -11.61 -10.71 9.40
CA PRO A 271 -10.28 -10.59 10.01
C PRO A 271 -9.44 -9.46 9.43
N LEU A 272 -9.59 -9.18 8.12
CA LEU A 272 -8.84 -8.13 7.44
C LEU A 272 -9.33 -6.73 7.82
N ILE A 273 -10.65 -6.58 7.99
CA ILE A 273 -11.25 -5.34 8.47
C ILE A 273 -10.77 -5.08 9.91
N ALA A 274 -10.76 -6.12 10.76
CA ALA A 274 -10.27 -6.01 12.14
C ALA A 274 -8.80 -5.58 12.21
N ILE A 275 -7.90 -6.24 11.48
CA ILE A 275 -6.47 -5.85 11.45
C ILE A 275 -6.27 -4.46 10.83
N ALA A 276 -7.00 -4.10 9.78
CA ALA A 276 -6.89 -2.77 9.16
C ALA A 276 -7.25 -1.68 10.16
N LEU A 277 -8.33 -1.83 10.91
CA LEU A 277 -8.72 -0.90 11.98
C LEU A 277 -7.70 -0.84 13.12
N MET A 278 -7.24 -2.00 13.58
CA MET A 278 -6.20 -2.06 14.61
C MET A 278 -4.95 -1.32 14.17
N LEU A 279 -4.51 -1.51 12.92
CA LEU A 279 -3.31 -0.87 12.38
C LEU A 279 -3.53 0.57 11.91
N GLU A 280 -4.76 1.03 11.74
CA GLU A 280 -5.05 2.44 11.53
C GLU A 280 -4.72 3.26 12.79
N ILE A 281 -4.99 2.68 13.97
CA ILE A 281 -4.68 3.28 15.27
C ILE A 281 -3.24 2.95 15.71
N LEU A 282 -2.88 1.66 15.74
CA LEU A 282 -1.59 1.20 16.25
C LEU A 282 -0.45 1.45 15.25
N GLY A 283 -0.70 1.40 13.95
CA GLY A 283 0.33 1.53 12.93
C GLY A 283 1.12 2.84 13.02
N PRO A 284 0.47 4.01 13.04
CA PRO A 284 1.15 5.30 13.24
C PRO A 284 1.93 5.34 14.55
N VAL A 285 1.35 4.85 15.66
CA VAL A 285 2.01 4.83 16.98
C VAL A 285 3.29 3.99 16.96
N LEU A 286 3.23 2.78 16.40
CA LEU A 286 4.40 1.91 16.26
C LEU A 286 5.47 2.54 15.37
N SER A 287 5.06 3.24 14.31
CA SER A 287 5.98 3.96 13.43
C SER A 287 6.66 5.12 14.13
N GLN A 288 5.89 5.92 14.87
CA GLN A 288 6.38 7.02 15.68
C GLN A 288 7.39 6.55 16.74
N LEU A 289 7.09 5.44 17.44
CA LEU A 289 8.00 4.85 18.43
C LEU A 289 9.28 4.33 17.78
N ALA A 290 9.16 3.65 16.64
CA ALA A 290 10.31 3.11 15.92
C ALA A 290 11.30 4.19 15.48
N LEU A 291 10.80 5.32 14.98
CA LEU A 291 11.63 6.45 14.55
C LEU A 291 12.27 7.18 15.74
N ARG A 292 11.54 7.33 16.85
CA ARG A 292 12.08 7.87 18.11
C ARG A 292 13.20 7.00 18.66
N TRP A 293 13.00 5.68 18.74
CA TRP A 293 14.03 4.73 19.18
C TRP A 293 15.20 4.62 18.21
N ALA A 294 15.00 4.93 16.94
CA ALA A 294 16.08 5.05 15.96
C ALA A 294 16.93 6.32 16.15
N HIS A 295 16.49 7.27 17.00
CA HIS A 295 17.07 8.60 17.15
C HIS A 295 17.09 9.38 15.82
N GLU A 296 16.06 9.19 15.00
CA GLU A 296 15.92 9.84 13.69
C GLU A 296 14.87 10.97 13.71
N VAL A 297 14.43 11.41 14.89
CA VAL A 297 13.44 12.48 15.10
C VAL A 297 14.17 13.79 15.40
N ALA A 298 13.69 14.90 14.86
CA ALA A 298 14.26 16.20 15.18
C ALA A 298 14.06 16.52 16.67
N GLU A 299 15.12 16.95 17.37
CA GLU A 299 14.98 17.43 18.75
C GLU A 299 14.07 18.66 18.78
N PRO A 300 13.16 18.78 19.76
CA PRO A 300 12.41 20.00 19.95
C PRO A 300 13.41 21.14 20.19
N HIS A 301 13.29 22.23 19.43
CA HIS A 301 14.04 23.46 19.71
C HIS A 301 13.83 23.81 21.18
N LYS A 302 14.88 23.71 21.98
CA LYS A 302 14.95 24.44 23.24
C LYS A 302 14.94 25.91 22.85
N GLU A 303 13.80 26.57 23.03
CA GLU A 303 13.77 28.03 23.08
C GLU A 303 14.72 28.44 24.21
N VAL A 304 15.82 29.08 23.83
CA VAL A 304 16.79 29.75 24.73
C VAL A 304 16.37 31.20 24.86
#